data_AF-A0A537KUF6-F1
#
_entry.id   AF-A0A537KUF6-F1
#
_cell.length_a   1.000
_cell.length_b   1.000
_cell.length_c   1.000
_cell.angle_alpha   90.00
_cell.angle_beta   90.00
_cell.angle_gamma   90.00
#
_symmetry.space_group_name_H-M   'P 1'
#
loop_
_entity.id
_entity.type
_entity.pdbx_description
1 polymer ?
#
loop_
_entity_poly.entity_id
_entity_poly.type
_entity_poly.pdbx_seq_one_letter_code
_entity_poly.pdbx_strand_id
1 'polypeptide(L)'
;MPGNPPACPPHPPIGPTGDSTDDIGKTFLAILGVLGTIGTVVGAAIEGTKTGTIAILGVAGDGVGAIGLSAVAAAVAVATTVLAFWIDRCLSNPTGEEACSAGVIDTIVPSFNDATSYFFPFSAQHDLVSVVTQCQYWPLIQQNAGFIHVNATDNSPAIHCYFKSKPVCTAAGGAFVGAVVGGVAGIVVGIIAGAALGCAASGPFYILCLLLACLIAALIAAACALFGAFLGGSIGHAIGGSGFLTVDSGAEPFVGDYITTCGNTIIYGNDEHARVYWFVEHSALHGASMAPAGQQWIHADPDQNLPLDTCQSLCPGNFTGIQDPPGGGDGPAGGPPR
;
A
#
# COMPACT_ATOMS: atom_id res chain seq x y z
N MET A 1 -33.04 -15.55 -27.58
CA MET A 1 -32.40 -16.41 -26.57
C MET A 1 -31.02 -15.84 -26.36
N PRO A 2 -30.64 -15.40 -25.16
CA PRO A 2 -29.25 -15.05 -24.91
C PRO A 2 -28.40 -16.29 -25.21
N GLY A 3 -27.37 -16.14 -26.05
CA GLY A 3 -26.43 -17.22 -26.33
C GLY A 3 -25.74 -17.64 -25.03
N ASN A 4 -25.36 -18.92 -24.92
CA ASN A 4 -24.55 -19.35 -23.78
C ASN A 4 -23.30 -18.45 -23.69
N PRO A 5 -22.98 -17.92 -22.49
CA PRO A 5 -21.80 -17.09 -22.33
C PRO A 5 -20.56 -17.90 -22.76
N PRO A 6 -19.56 -17.26 -23.39
CA PRO A 6 -18.32 -17.92 -23.76
C PRO A 6 -17.67 -18.51 -22.51
N ALA A 7 -17.24 -19.77 -22.59
CA ALA A 7 -16.53 -20.41 -21.50
C ALA A 7 -15.23 -19.63 -21.21
N CYS A 8 -14.98 -19.36 -19.93
CA CYS A 8 -13.77 -18.65 -19.51
C CYS A 8 -12.52 -19.43 -19.91
N PRO A 9 -11.41 -18.74 -20.26
CA PRO A 9 -10.17 -19.40 -20.60
C PRO A 9 -9.68 -20.29 -19.43
N PRO A 10 -9.00 -21.40 -19.71
CA PRO A 10 -8.54 -22.33 -18.68
C PRO A 10 -7.62 -21.63 -17.66
N HIS A 11 -7.85 -21.94 -16.39
CA HIS A 11 -7.16 -21.30 -15.27
C HIS A 11 -5.64 -21.59 -15.31
N PRO A 12 -4.78 -20.57 -15.14
CA PRO A 12 -3.38 -20.77 -14.82
C PRO A 12 -3.25 -21.32 -13.37
N PRO A 13 -2.06 -21.77 -12.94
CA PRO A 13 -1.84 -22.18 -11.56
C PRO A 13 -2.25 -21.07 -10.60
N ILE A 14 -3.18 -21.37 -9.70
CA ILE A 14 -3.58 -20.47 -8.63
C ILE A 14 -2.44 -20.44 -7.61
N GLY A 15 -1.97 -19.24 -7.27
CA GLY A 15 -1.01 -19.07 -6.19
C GLY A 15 -1.58 -19.54 -4.85
N PRO A 16 -0.77 -19.99 -3.90
CA PRO A 16 -1.24 -20.06 -2.52
C PRO A 16 -1.77 -18.68 -2.13
N THR A 17 -3.00 -18.61 -1.63
CA THR A 17 -3.55 -17.45 -0.94
C THR A 17 -2.70 -17.26 0.32
N GLY A 18 -1.63 -16.47 0.22
CA GLY A 18 -0.71 -16.24 1.31
C GLY A 18 -1.34 -15.28 2.31
N ASP A 19 -1.48 -15.73 3.57
CA ASP A 19 -1.67 -14.79 4.67
C ASP A 19 -0.45 -13.84 4.70
N SER A 20 -0.70 -12.54 4.48
CA SER A 20 0.23 -11.39 4.46
C SER A 20 1.00 -11.15 5.79
N THR A 21 1.26 -12.21 6.56
CA THR A 21 2.03 -12.15 7.81
C THR A 21 3.54 -11.99 7.60
N ASP A 22 4.03 -12.16 6.37
CA ASP A 22 5.45 -12.01 5.99
C ASP A 22 5.95 -10.55 5.97
N ASP A 23 5.06 -9.55 6.03
CA ASP A 23 5.43 -8.14 5.91
C ASP A 23 5.95 -7.51 7.21
N ILE A 24 5.52 -8.01 8.38
CA ILE A 24 6.01 -7.48 9.66
C ILE A 24 7.50 -7.84 9.85
N GLY A 25 7.90 -9.05 9.47
CA GLY A 25 9.29 -9.51 9.55
C GLY A 25 10.22 -8.78 8.58
N LYS A 26 9.78 -8.56 7.33
CA LYS A 26 10.53 -7.81 6.32
C LYS A 26 10.63 -6.32 6.65
N THR A 27 9.57 -5.72 7.20
CA THR A 27 9.60 -4.32 7.69
C THR A 27 10.57 -4.17 8.86
N PHE A 28 10.57 -5.12 9.80
CA PHE A 28 11.52 -5.14 10.93
C PHE A 28 12.98 -5.32 10.47
N LEU A 29 13.22 -6.20 9.48
CA LEU A 29 14.53 -6.41 8.86
C LEU A 29 14.97 -5.23 7.98
N ALA A 30 14.05 -4.54 7.30
CA ALA A 30 14.33 -3.33 6.54
C ALA A 30 14.72 -2.16 7.46
N ILE A 31 14.07 -2.02 8.62
CA ILE A 31 14.47 -1.07 9.67
C ILE A 31 15.89 -1.38 10.17
N LEU A 32 16.24 -2.66 10.33
CA LEU A 32 17.60 -3.09 10.67
C LEU A 32 18.61 -2.88 9.52
N GLY A 33 18.19 -3.03 8.27
CA GLY A 33 19.01 -2.83 7.07
C GLY A 33 19.30 -1.34 6.78
N VAL A 34 18.34 -0.46 7.07
CA VAL A 34 18.51 1.00 6.99
C VAL A 34 19.52 1.50 8.02
N LEU A 35 19.71 0.81 9.16
CA LEU A 35 20.81 1.14 10.09
C LEU A 35 22.20 1.05 9.43
N GLY A 36 22.35 0.32 8.32
CA GLY A 36 23.57 0.24 7.52
C GLY A 36 23.82 1.41 6.57
N THR A 37 22.82 2.23 6.22
CA THR A 37 22.92 3.31 5.22
C THR A 37 22.93 4.73 5.81
N ILE A 38 22.86 4.86 7.14
CA ILE A 38 22.76 6.14 7.90
C ILE A 38 23.97 7.06 7.74
N GLY A 39 25.07 6.59 7.16
CA GLY A 39 26.25 7.42 6.88
C GLY A 39 25.98 8.64 5.99
N THR A 40 24.90 8.68 5.20
CA THR A 40 24.62 9.77 4.25
C THR A 40 23.55 10.76 4.70
N VAL A 41 22.53 10.35 5.46
CA VAL A 41 21.41 11.21 5.89
C VAL A 41 21.83 12.19 7.01
N VAL A 42 22.83 11.81 7.78
CA VAL A 42 23.43 12.67 8.82
C VAL A 42 23.97 13.99 8.22
N GLY A 43 24.43 14.00 6.96
CA GLY A 43 24.91 15.21 6.30
C GLY A 43 23.85 16.29 6.06
N ALA A 44 22.60 15.91 5.83
CA ALA A 44 21.52 16.85 5.50
C ALA A 44 20.82 17.42 6.74
N ALA A 45 20.73 16.65 7.83
CA ALA A 45 20.17 17.12 9.11
C ALA A 45 21.05 18.20 9.78
N ILE A 46 22.35 18.22 9.45
CA ILE A 46 23.34 19.16 10.01
C ILE A 46 23.13 20.59 9.49
N GLU A 47 22.60 20.81 8.28
CA GLU A 47 22.43 22.18 7.75
C GLU A 47 21.23 22.94 8.33
N GLY A 48 20.18 22.23 8.78
CA GLY A 48 18.94 22.83 9.30
C GLY A 48 19.01 23.36 10.74
N THR A 49 20.08 23.09 11.48
CA THR A 49 20.19 23.46 12.90
C THR A 49 21.54 24.11 13.23
N LYS A 50 21.80 25.26 12.59
CA LYS A 50 23.05 26.03 12.71
C LYS A 50 23.34 26.66 14.10
N THR A 51 22.70 26.23 15.19
CA THR A 51 23.04 26.80 16.52
C THR A 51 22.92 25.84 17.72
N GLY A 52 22.47 24.59 17.54
CA GLY A 52 22.31 23.64 18.67
C GLY A 52 22.91 22.24 18.46
N THR A 53 23.05 21.79 17.21
CA THR A 53 23.34 20.37 16.90
C THR A 53 24.82 20.07 16.74
N ILE A 54 25.68 21.10 16.67
CA ILE A 54 27.14 20.93 16.57
C ILE A 54 27.71 20.28 17.85
N ALA A 55 27.00 20.32 18.98
CA ALA A 55 27.37 19.59 20.19
C ALA A 55 27.05 18.08 20.12
N ILE A 56 26.16 17.63 19.23
CA ILE A 56 25.75 16.22 19.13
C ILE A 56 26.65 15.44 18.15
N LEU A 57 27.24 16.13 17.17
CA LEU A 57 28.13 15.54 16.15
C LEU A 57 29.60 16.01 16.23
N GLY A 58 29.92 16.98 17.09
CA GLY A 58 31.25 17.55 17.23
C GLY A 58 32.08 16.95 18.37
N VAL A 59 32.92 15.97 18.03
CA VAL A 59 34.32 15.80 18.49
C VAL A 59 34.62 16.08 19.99
N ALA A 60 34.67 15.02 20.79
CA ALA A 60 35.69 14.82 21.84
C ALA A 60 35.71 13.33 22.24
N GLY A 61 36.89 12.79 22.52
CA GLY A 61 37.21 11.35 22.59
C GLY A 61 36.63 10.56 23.77
N ASP A 62 35.46 10.94 24.28
CA ASP A 62 34.79 10.33 25.43
C ASP A 62 33.46 9.75 24.94
N GLY A 63 33.09 8.53 25.34
CA GLY A 63 32.02 7.70 24.74
C GLY A 63 30.62 8.31 24.50
N VAL A 64 30.37 9.56 24.88
CA VAL A 64 29.14 10.35 24.63
C VAL A 64 28.83 10.50 23.13
N GLY A 65 29.86 10.64 22.28
CA GLY A 65 29.66 10.76 20.83
C GLY A 65 29.03 9.51 20.19
N ALA A 66 29.41 8.31 20.68
CA ALA A 66 28.84 7.05 20.21
C ALA A 66 27.36 6.90 20.61
N ILE A 67 27.02 7.32 21.83
CA ILE A 67 25.64 7.30 22.35
C ILE A 67 24.75 8.23 21.52
N GLY A 68 25.20 9.46 21.25
CA GLY A 68 24.47 10.42 20.40
C GLY A 68 24.24 9.91 18.98
N LEU A 69 25.27 9.35 18.34
CA LEU A 69 25.16 8.77 17.00
C LEU A 69 24.13 7.62 16.96
N SER A 70 24.12 6.74 17.96
CA SER A 70 23.16 5.63 18.01
C SER A 70 21.70 6.11 18.15
N ALA A 71 21.46 7.16 18.95
CA ALA A 71 20.14 7.76 19.09
C ALA A 71 19.66 8.44 17.79
N VAL A 72 20.55 9.21 17.14
CA VAL A 72 20.26 9.84 15.84
C VAL A 72 19.96 8.79 14.79
N ALA A 73 20.77 7.74 14.72
CA ALA A 73 20.59 6.65 13.77
C ALA A 73 19.21 5.99 13.92
N ALA A 74 18.82 5.66 15.14
CA ALA A 74 17.52 5.04 15.41
C ALA A 74 16.34 5.96 15.04
N ALA A 75 16.41 7.24 15.39
CA ALA A 75 15.37 8.22 15.03
C ALA A 75 15.24 8.41 13.51
N VAL A 76 16.37 8.50 12.80
CA VAL A 76 16.40 8.61 11.34
C VAL A 76 15.81 7.37 10.70
N ALA A 77 16.16 6.16 11.16
CA ALA A 77 15.62 4.92 10.63
C ALA A 77 14.08 4.92 10.69
N VAL A 78 13.50 5.25 11.85
CA VAL A 78 12.03 5.35 12.00
C VAL A 78 11.43 6.39 11.04
N ALA A 79 11.99 7.60 11.00
CA ALA A 79 11.47 8.64 10.13
C ALA A 79 11.54 8.26 8.64
N THR A 80 12.63 7.61 8.21
CA THR A 80 12.79 7.12 6.84
C THR A 80 11.81 6.01 6.49
N THR A 81 11.52 5.10 7.41
CA THR A 81 10.51 4.05 7.20
C THR A 81 9.13 4.67 7.04
N VAL A 82 8.75 5.61 7.91
CA VAL A 82 7.46 6.32 7.81
C VAL A 82 7.37 7.10 6.50
N LEU A 83 8.45 7.77 6.08
CA LEU A 83 8.52 8.47 4.81
C LEU A 83 8.37 7.53 3.61
N ALA A 84 9.00 6.35 3.66
CA ALA A 84 8.89 5.36 2.59
C ALA A 84 7.43 4.91 2.38
N PHE A 85 6.70 4.62 3.47
CA PHE A 85 5.27 4.31 3.40
C PHE A 85 4.44 5.48 2.86
N TRP A 86 4.76 6.71 3.25
CA TRP A 86 4.05 7.88 2.75
C TRP A 86 4.29 8.11 1.25
N ILE A 87 5.53 7.92 0.78
CA ILE A 87 5.87 8.03 -0.63
C ILE A 87 5.18 6.92 -1.41
N ASP A 88 5.36 5.66 -1.02
CA ASP A 88 4.77 4.50 -1.70
C ASP A 88 3.26 4.65 -1.86
N ARG A 89 2.58 5.06 -0.77
CA ARG A 89 1.12 5.07 -0.77
C ARG A 89 0.50 6.31 -1.39
N CYS A 90 1.10 7.47 -1.22
CA CYS A 90 0.40 8.73 -1.49
C CYS A 90 1.03 9.63 -2.55
N LEU A 91 2.36 9.57 -2.66
CA LEU A 91 3.12 10.44 -3.55
C LEU A 91 3.58 9.71 -4.81
N SER A 92 3.73 8.39 -4.75
CA SER A 92 4.04 7.56 -5.91
C SER A 92 2.83 7.55 -6.84
N ASN A 93 3.09 7.85 -8.11
CA ASN A 93 2.17 7.61 -9.21
C ASN A 93 2.92 6.65 -10.15
N PRO A 94 2.96 5.35 -9.80
CA PRO A 94 3.65 4.37 -10.62
C PRO A 94 3.06 4.40 -12.03
N THR A 95 3.92 4.36 -13.04
CA THR A 95 3.48 4.32 -14.44
C THR A 95 2.79 2.98 -14.68
N GLY A 96 1.46 3.00 -14.69
CA GLY A 96 0.64 1.82 -14.95
C GLY A 96 0.21 1.71 -16.40
N GLU A 97 -0.49 0.61 -16.69
CA GLU A 97 -1.23 0.43 -17.92
C GLU A 97 -2.68 0.84 -17.67
N GLU A 98 -3.16 1.86 -18.38
CA GLU A 98 -4.56 2.28 -18.34
C GLU A 98 -5.44 1.10 -18.78
N ALA A 99 -6.32 0.65 -17.89
CA ALA A 99 -7.24 -0.42 -18.18
C ALA A 99 -8.64 -0.13 -17.62
N CYS A 100 -9.61 -0.88 -18.12
CA CYS A 100 -10.97 -0.89 -17.61
C CYS A 100 -11.42 -2.33 -17.38
N SER A 101 -12.14 -2.53 -16.28
CA SER A 101 -12.83 -3.77 -15.98
C SER A 101 -14.18 -3.48 -15.35
N ALA A 102 -15.09 -4.41 -15.55
CA ALA A 102 -16.42 -4.40 -14.94
C ALA A 102 -16.67 -5.74 -14.24
N GLY A 103 -17.40 -5.69 -13.14
CA GLY A 103 -17.65 -6.85 -12.31
C GLY A 103 -18.62 -6.57 -11.17
N VAL A 104 -18.66 -7.50 -10.23
CA VAL A 104 -19.46 -7.41 -9.01
C VAL A 104 -18.54 -7.28 -7.79
N ILE A 105 -18.90 -6.41 -6.86
CA ILE A 105 -18.11 -6.18 -5.65
C ILE A 105 -18.27 -7.37 -4.71
N ASP A 106 -17.16 -8.02 -4.38
CA ASP A 106 -17.14 -9.17 -3.48
C ASP A 106 -16.78 -8.78 -2.06
N THR A 107 -15.74 -7.96 -1.90
CA THR A 107 -15.28 -7.53 -0.58
C THR A 107 -14.91 -6.05 -0.62
N ILE A 108 -15.32 -5.29 0.40
CA ILE A 108 -14.88 -3.92 0.63
C ILE A 108 -14.09 -3.90 1.93
N VAL A 109 -12.80 -3.59 1.84
CA VAL A 109 -11.92 -3.40 2.99
C VAL A 109 -11.70 -1.90 3.17
N PRO A 110 -12.34 -1.27 4.17
CA PRO A 110 -12.16 0.15 4.41
C PRO A 110 -10.73 0.45 4.86
N SER A 111 -10.29 1.67 4.61
CA SER A 111 -9.09 2.21 5.23
C SER A 111 -9.22 2.16 6.75
N PHE A 112 -8.11 1.84 7.41
CA PHE A 112 -8.09 1.63 8.86
C PHE A 112 -9.01 0.49 9.34
N ASN A 113 -9.06 -0.64 8.62
CA ASN A 113 -9.83 -1.83 9.01
C ASN A 113 -9.26 -2.58 10.22
N ASP A 114 -7.94 -2.52 10.46
CA ASP A 114 -7.25 -3.33 11.47
C ASP A 114 -6.68 -2.52 12.63
N ALA A 115 -6.60 -3.12 13.83
CA ALA A 115 -6.07 -2.44 15.02
C ALA A 115 -4.63 -1.92 14.83
N THR A 116 -3.81 -2.62 14.05
CA THR A 116 -2.43 -2.22 13.73
C THR A 116 -2.40 -0.89 12.98
N SER A 117 -3.33 -0.69 12.03
CA SER A 117 -3.44 0.55 11.27
C SER A 117 -3.90 1.74 12.13
N TYR A 118 -4.64 1.50 13.21
CA TYR A 118 -4.96 2.54 14.21
C TYR A 118 -3.75 2.90 15.09
N PHE A 119 -2.96 1.92 15.53
CA PHE A 119 -1.76 2.16 16.35
C PHE A 119 -0.57 2.69 15.53
N PHE A 120 -0.52 2.37 14.24
CA PHE A 120 0.51 2.84 13.33
C PHE A 120 -0.16 3.46 12.10
N PRO A 121 -0.67 4.70 12.18
CA PRO A 121 -1.46 5.31 11.10
C PRO A 121 -0.72 5.42 9.76
N PHE A 122 0.62 5.46 9.78
CA PHE A 122 1.45 5.43 8.57
C PHE A 122 1.40 4.07 7.82
N SER A 123 1.02 3.00 8.51
CA SER A 123 0.86 1.65 7.97
C SER A 123 -0.56 1.35 7.47
N ALA A 124 -1.51 2.29 7.60
CA ALA A 124 -2.85 2.16 7.04
C ALA A 124 -2.86 2.12 5.51
N GLN A 125 -3.71 1.28 4.93
CA GLN A 125 -3.88 1.17 3.48
C GLN A 125 -5.08 1.97 3.00
N HIS A 126 -5.07 2.32 1.72
CA HIS A 126 -6.20 2.88 1.00
C HIS A 126 -7.41 1.95 0.98
N ASP A 127 -8.60 2.50 0.74
CA ASP A 127 -9.82 1.71 0.62
C ASP A 127 -9.65 0.72 -0.54
N LEU A 128 -9.87 -0.56 -0.25
CA LEU A 128 -9.71 -1.66 -1.20
C LEU A 128 -11.08 -2.24 -1.52
N VAL A 129 -11.39 -2.35 -2.80
CA VAL A 129 -12.55 -3.06 -3.30
C VAL A 129 -12.07 -4.25 -4.11
N SER A 130 -12.41 -5.46 -3.69
CA SER A 130 -12.21 -6.67 -4.48
C SER A 130 -13.41 -6.86 -5.40
N VAL A 131 -13.16 -6.91 -6.70
CA VAL A 131 -14.18 -7.01 -7.73
C VAL A 131 -14.01 -8.33 -8.46
N VAL A 132 -15.03 -9.19 -8.44
CA VAL A 132 -15.10 -10.36 -9.30
C VAL A 132 -15.46 -9.89 -10.70
N THR A 133 -14.52 -9.97 -11.62
CA THR A 133 -14.65 -9.39 -12.95
C THR A 133 -15.37 -10.34 -13.91
N GLN A 134 -15.94 -9.78 -14.97
CA GLN A 134 -16.38 -10.58 -16.12
C GLN A 134 -15.24 -11.39 -16.72
N CYS A 135 -15.54 -12.55 -17.30
CA CYS A 135 -14.51 -13.44 -17.84
C CYS A 135 -13.73 -12.86 -19.02
N GLN A 136 -14.30 -11.90 -19.74
CA GLN A 136 -13.59 -11.18 -20.80
C GLN A 136 -12.38 -10.38 -20.28
N TYR A 137 -12.36 -9.99 -19.01
CA TYR A 137 -11.24 -9.24 -18.40
C TYR A 137 -10.16 -10.16 -17.81
N TRP A 138 -10.31 -11.48 -17.94
CA TRP A 138 -9.32 -12.44 -17.47
C TRP A 138 -7.90 -12.17 -18.02
N PRO A 139 -7.69 -11.87 -19.33
CA PRO A 139 -6.36 -11.58 -19.86
C PRO A 139 -5.70 -10.36 -19.22
N LEU A 140 -6.50 -9.34 -18.84
CA LEU A 140 -6.00 -8.15 -18.15
C LEU A 140 -5.33 -8.56 -16.83
N ILE A 141 -6.02 -9.37 -16.03
CA ILE A 141 -5.54 -9.80 -14.70
C ILE A 141 -4.30 -10.70 -14.82
N GLN A 142 -4.21 -11.52 -15.86
CA GLN A 142 -3.07 -12.41 -16.09
C GLN A 142 -1.80 -11.68 -16.55
N GLN A 143 -1.93 -10.58 -17.28
CA GLN A 143 -0.82 -10.01 -18.03
C GLN A 143 0.30 -9.53 -17.08
N ASN A 144 1.46 -10.18 -17.18
CA ASN A 144 2.67 -9.92 -16.38
C ASN A 144 2.50 -10.08 -14.85
N ALA A 145 1.38 -10.61 -14.37
CA ALA A 145 1.16 -10.81 -12.94
C ALA A 145 1.98 -12.02 -12.45
N GLY A 146 2.59 -11.90 -11.26
CA GLY A 146 3.24 -13.04 -10.60
C GLY A 146 2.21 -14.02 -10.04
N PHE A 147 1.08 -13.47 -9.56
CA PHE A 147 -0.03 -14.18 -8.95
C PHE A 147 -1.36 -13.53 -9.36
N ILE A 148 -2.45 -14.28 -9.27
CA ILE A 148 -3.78 -13.83 -9.67
C ILE A 148 -4.72 -14.04 -8.50
N HIS A 149 -5.42 -12.98 -8.09
CA HIS A 149 -6.47 -13.11 -7.11
C HIS A 149 -7.67 -13.80 -7.73
N VAL A 150 -8.20 -14.77 -6.99
CA VAL A 150 -9.39 -15.50 -7.37
C VAL A 150 -10.35 -15.60 -6.19
N ASN A 151 -11.63 -15.70 -6.50
CA ASN A 151 -12.64 -16.00 -5.49
C ASN A 151 -12.39 -17.40 -4.89
N ALA A 152 -12.47 -17.52 -3.57
CA ALA A 152 -12.15 -18.76 -2.86
C ALA A 152 -13.11 -19.93 -3.15
N THR A 153 -14.35 -19.66 -3.57
CA THR A 153 -15.35 -20.72 -3.80
C THR A 153 -15.18 -21.39 -5.15
N ASP A 154 -14.93 -20.63 -6.21
CA ASP A 154 -15.02 -21.13 -7.58
C ASP A 154 -13.83 -20.76 -8.48
N ASN A 155 -12.83 -20.06 -7.92
CA ASN A 155 -11.68 -19.53 -8.63
C ASN A 155 -12.04 -18.50 -9.73
N SER A 156 -13.16 -17.79 -9.58
CA SER A 156 -13.51 -16.66 -10.43
C SER A 156 -12.44 -15.57 -10.38
N PRO A 157 -12.18 -14.86 -11.49
CA PRO A 157 -11.16 -13.81 -11.52
C PRO A 157 -11.59 -12.67 -10.61
N ALA A 158 -10.69 -12.27 -9.71
CA ALA A 158 -10.87 -11.10 -8.88
C ALA A 158 -9.73 -10.11 -9.17
N ILE A 159 -10.07 -8.83 -9.19
CA ILE A 159 -9.08 -7.75 -9.21
C ILE A 159 -9.28 -6.85 -8.00
N HIS A 160 -8.15 -6.50 -7.38
CA HIS A 160 -8.10 -5.56 -6.27
C HIS A 160 -8.05 -4.14 -6.81
N CYS A 161 -9.00 -3.32 -6.37
CA CYS A 161 -9.16 -1.95 -6.78
C CYS A 161 -8.90 -1.03 -5.59
N TYR A 162 -7.77 -0.32 -5.58
CA TYR A 162 -7.46 0.64 -4.53
C TYR A 162 -7.98 2.04 -4.90
N PHE A 163 -8.68 2.66 -3.95
CA PHE A 163 -9.21 4.02 -4.06
C PHE A 163 -8.44 4.97 -3.16
N LYS A 164 -7.97 6.09 -3.74
CA LYS A 164 -7.10 7.02 -3.03
C LYS A 164 -7.83 7.75 -1.90
N SER A 165 -7.64 7.24 -0.69
CA SER A 165 -8.20 7.81 0.53
C SER A 165 -7.38 8.99 1.08
N LYS A 166 -8.00 10.16 1.21
CA LYS A 166 -7.43 11.36 1.85
C LYS A 166 -7.00 11.14 3.32
N PRO A 167 -7.78 10.46 4.20
CA PRO A 167 -7.35 10.21 5.57
C PRO A 167 -6.06 9.39 5.66
N VAL A 168 -5.85 8.43 4.76
CA VAL A 168 -4.59 7.64 4.72
C VAL A 168 -3.39 8.54 4.42
N CYS A 169 -3.51 9.43 3.42
CA CYS A 169 -2.40 10.30 3.04
C CYS A 169 -2.09 11.41 4.05
N THR A 170 -3.11 11.95 4.68
CA THR A 170 -2.94 12.95 5.74
C THR A 170 -2.42 12.32 7.03
N ALA A 171 -2.85 11.10 7.36
CA ALA A 171 -2.28 10.32 8.46
C ALA A 171 -0.80 9.97 8.23
N ALA A 172 -0.43 9.48 7.04
CA ALA A 172 0.95 9.18 6.70
C ALA A 172 1.85 10.44 6.74
N GLY A 173 1.37 11.56 6.20
CA GLY A 173 2.09 12.85 6.27
C GLY A 173 2.21 13.39 7.69
N GLY A 174 1.13 13.32 8.47
CA GLY A 174 1.13 13.69 9.90
C GLY A 174 2.06 12.81 10.73
N ALA A 175 2.09 11.51 10.45
CA ALA A 175 2.98 10.56 11.10
C ALA A 175 4.44 10.85 10.78
N PHE A 176 4.77 11.24 9.54
CA PHE A 176 6.13 11.64 9.20
C PHE A 176 6.58 12.88 9.99
N VAL A 177 5.75 13.93 10.02
CA VAL A 177 6.03 15.15 10.81
C VAL A 177 6.19 14.80 12.29
N GLY A 178 5.29 13.96 12.81
CA GLY A 178 5.34 13.46 14.17
C GLY A 178 6.61 12.67 14.48
N ALA A 179 7.05 11.79 13.58
CA ALA A 179 8.28 11.01 13.73
C ALA A 179 9.52 11.90 13.82
N VAL A 180 9.59 12.95 13.00
CA VAL A 180 10.70 13.91 13.02
C VAL A 180 10.73 14.67 14.35
N VAL A 181 9.60 15.23 14.78
CA VAL A 181 9.51 15.99 16.04
C VAL A 181 9.78 15.09 17.26
N GLY A 182 9.17 13.90 17.29
CA GLY A 182 9.38 12.91 18.33
C GLY A 182 10.80 12.38 18.36
N GLY A 183 11.42 12.16 17.20
CA GLY A 183 12.80 11.74 17.06
C GLY A 183 13.80 12.76 17.61
N VAL A 184 13.61 14.05 17.31
CA VAL A 184 14.45 15.14 17.86
C VAL A 184 14.37 15.17 19.39
N ALA A 185 13.17 15.11 19.96
CA ALA A 185 12.99 15.04 21.41
C ALA A 185 13.62 13.76 22.00
N GLY A 186 13.44 12.62 21.33
CA GLY A 186 13.97 11.33 21.72
C GLY A 186 15.50 11.27 21.72
N ILE A 187 16.16 11.92 20.76
CA ILE A 187 17.63 12.04 20.72
C ILE A 187 18.15 12.75 21.97
N VAL A 188 17.54 13.88 22.34
CA VAL A 188 17.96 14.65 23.53
C VAL A 188 17.78 13.83 24.80
N VAL A 189 16.62 13.19 24.98
CA VAL A 189 16.34 12.35 26.16
C VAL A 189 17.23 11.11 26.18
N GLY A 190 17.44 10.47 25.03
CA GLY A 190 18.27 9.28 24.88
C GLY A 190 19.73 9.54 25.23
N ILE A 191 20.29 10.68 24.80
CA ILE A 191 21.65 11.09 25.17
C ILE A 191 21.77 11.28 26.69
N ILE A 192 20.83 11.99 27.31
CA ILE A 192 20.85 12.24 28.76
C ILE A 192 20.75 10.93 29.54
N ALA A 193 19.83 10.04 29.14
CA ALA A 193 19.65 8.74 29.79
C ALA A 193 20.85 7.80 29.58
N GLY A 194 21.39 7.74 28.36
CA GLY A 194 22.57 6.94 28.03
C GLY A 194 23.81 7.44 28.77
N ALA A 195 24.02 8.75 28.86
CA ALA A 195 25.11 9.33 29.63
C ALA A 195 25.00 9.00 31.13
N ALA A 196 23.79 9.06 31.71
CA ALA A 196 23.57 8.72 33.10
C ALA A 196 23.91 7.25 33.43
N LEU A 197 23.71 6.34 32.49
CA LEU A 197 24.04 4.90 32.63
C LEU A 197 25.51 4.60 32.33
N GLY A 198 26.16 5.40 31.49
CA GLY A 198 27.56 5.23 31.09
C GLY A 198 28.58 5.55 32.19
N CYS A 199 28.17 6.22 33.27
CA CYS A 199 29.09 6.72 34.30
C CYS A 199 29.71 5.66 35.23
N ALA A 200 29.29 4.39 35.19
CA ALA A 200 29.84 3.34 36.06
C ALA A 200 31.09 2.63 35.48
N ALA A 201 31.52 3.01 34.28
CA ALA A 201 32.46 2.23 33.47
C ALA A 201 33.94 2.60 33.69
N SER A 202 34.48 2.36 34.87
CA SER A 202 35.94 2.31 35.08
C SER A 202 36.39 0.86 35.24
N GLY A 203 36.73 0.18 34.13
CA GLY A 203 37.20 -1.22 34.16
C GLY A 203 37.18 -1.95 32.81
N PRO A 204 37.52 -3.26 32.78
CA PRO A 204 37.52 -4.06 31.56
C PRO A 204 36.14 -4.22 30.91
N PHE A 205 35.06 -3.92 31.66
CA PHE A 205 33.68 -3.95 31.18
C PHE A 205 33.23 -2.65 30.48
N TYR A 206 34.14 -1.71 30.25
CA TYR A 206 33.81 -0.42 29.63
C TYR A 206 33.07 -0.55 28.29
N ILE A 207 33.52 -1.45 27.42
CA ILE A 207 32.91 -1.66 26.09
C ILE A 207 31.46 -2.16 26.23
N LEU A 208 31.19 -3.04 27.18
CA LEU A 208 29.84 -3.60 27.40
C LEU A 208 28.88 -2.54 27.96
N CYS A 209 29.36 -1.70 28.90
CA CYS A 209 28.58 -0.56 29.40
C CYS A 209 28.29 0.48 28.32
N LEU A 210 29.27 0.79 27.46
CA LEU A 210 29.07 1.70 26.34
C LEU A 210 28.06 1.15 25.33
N LEU A 211 28.17 -0.13 24.96
CA LEU A 211 27.23 -0.78 24.04
C LEU A 211 25.80 -0.74 24.60
N LEU A 212 25.63 -1.04 25.89
CA LEU A 212 24.33 -0.97 26.55
C LEU A 212 23.78 0.47 26.57
N ALA A 213 24.61 1.47 26.85
CA ALA A 213 24.22 2.88 26.83
C ALA A 213 23.77 3.32 25.43
N CYS A 214 24.50 2.93 24.38
CA CYS A 214 24.10 3.18 22.98
C CYS A 214 22.77 2.50 22.65
N LEU A 215 22.60 1.23 23.05
CA LEU A 215 21.36 0.48 22.79
C LEU A 215 20.16 1.15 23.47
N ILE A 216 20.30 1.56 24.73
CA ILE A 216 19.22 2.23 25.46
C ILE A 216 18.91 3.60 24.84
N ALA A 217 19.92 4.39 24.49
CA ALA A 217 19.72 5.67 23.83
C ALA A 217 19.01 5.53 22.47
N ALA A 218 19.42 4.54 21.66
CA ALA A 218 18.77 4.18 20.41
C ALA A 218 17.30 3.76 20.61
N LEU A 219 17.02 2.91 21.60
CA LEU A 219 15.65 2.48 21.91
C LEU A 219 14.75 3.64 22.35
N ILE A 220 15.25 4.52 23.22
CA ILE A 220 14.49 5.71 23.67
C ILE A 220 14.19 6.62 22.48
N ALA A 221 15.19 6.89 21.64
CA ALA A 221 15.01 7.74 20.46
C ALA A 221 14.01 7.14 19.46
N ALA A 222 14.10 5.83 19.19
CA ALA A 222 13.14 5.12 18.35
C ALA A 222 11.73 5.15 18.94
N ALA A 223 11.59 4.89 20.25
CA ALA A 223 10.29 4.91 20.92
C ALA A 223 9.64 6.29 20.87
N CYS A 224 10.40 7.36 21.12
CA CYS A 224 9.90 8.73 21.00
C CYS A 224 9.54 9.09 19.55
N ALA A 225 10.31 8.65 18.56
CA ALA A 225 9.98 8.83 17.14
C ALA A 225 8.68 8.10 16.76
N LEU A 226 8.52 6.84 17.17
CA LEU A 226 7.31 6.06 16.92
C LEU A 226 6.09 6.66 17.62
N PHE A 227 6.24 7.10 18.87
CA PHE A 227 5.17 7.78 19.60
C PHE A 227 4.80 9.11 18.95
N GLY A 228 5.80 9.87 18.48
CA GLY A 228 5.59 11.06 17.68
C GLY A 228 4.81 10.75 16.39
N ALA A 229 5.21 9.70 15.65
CA ALA A 229 4.50 9.23 14.46
C ALA A 229 3.05 8.83 14.76
N PHE A 230 2.81 8.14 15.87
CA PHE A 230 1.47 7.76 16.29
C PHE A 230 0.59 9.01 16.54
N LEU A 231 1.07 9.97 17.34
CA LEU A 231 0.33 11.19 17.63
C LEU A 231 0.11 12.05 16.38
N GLY A 232 1.18 12.26 15.60
CA GLY A 232 1.11 13.02 14.35
C GLY A 232 0.19 12.36 13.33
N GLY A 233 0.22 11.03 13.24
CA GLY A 233 -0.65 10.25 12.36
C GLY A 233 -2.11 10.28 12.79
N SER A 234 -2.38 10.21 14.09
CA SER A 234 -3.74 10.32 14.64
C SER A 234 -4.34 11.71 14.40
N ILE A 235 -3.54 12.76 14.58
CA ILE A 235 -3.95 14.15 14.24
C ILE A 235 -4.17 14.28 12.72
N GLY A 236 -3.26 13.72 11.92
CA GLY A 236 -3.37 13.72 10.46
C GLY A 236 -4.64 13.04 9.97
N HIS A 237 -4.95 11.85 10.52
CA HIS A 237 -6.18 11.11 10.25
C HIS A 237 -7.42 11.95 10.58
N ALA A 238 -7.45 12.59 11.75
CA ALA A 238 -8.56 13.46 12.17
C ALA A 238 -8.76 14.66 11.22
N ILE A 239 -7.68 15.22 10.67
CA ILE A 239 -7.73 16.31 9.67
C ILE A 239 -8.20 15.79 8.31
N GLY A 240 -7.85 14.54 7.97
CA GLY A 240 -8.27 13.87 6.74
C GLY A 240 -9.78 13.66 6.62
N GLY A 241 -10.47 13.56 7.78
CA GLY A 241 -11.91 13.32 7.87
C GLY A 241 -12.29 11.85 7.67
N SER A 242 -13.58 11.53 7.86
CA SER A 242 -14.12 10.23 7.48
C SER A 242 -14.33 10.19 5.97
N GLY A 243 -13.33 9.70 5.24
CA GLY A 243 -13.49 9.37 3.83
C GLY A 243 -14.24 8.06 3.73
N PHE A 244 -15.56 8.12 3.50
CA PHE A 244 -16.24 6.95 2.97
C PHE A 244 -15.83 6.78 1.52
N LEU A 245 -15.68 5.54 1.10
CA LEU A 245 -15.49 5.21 -0.31
C LEU A 245 -16.73 5.69 -1.08
N THR A 246 -16.54 6.60 -2.03
CA THR A 246 -17.59 7.07 -2.92
C THR A 246 -17.13 6.89 -4.36
N VAL A 247 -17.99 6.33 -5.21
CA VAL A 247 -17.77 6.31 -6.66
C VAL A 247 -18.04 7.68 -7.28
N ASP A 248 -17.75 7.86 -8.57
CA ASP A 248 -17.86 9.18 -9.24
C ASP A 248 -19.30 9.75 -9.22
N SER A 249 -20.31 8.88 -9.11
CA SER A 249 -21.71 9.28 -8.96
C SER A 249 -22.05 9.85 -7.58
N GLY A 250 -21.11 9.82 -6.63
CA GLY A 250 -21.32 10.19 -5.23
C GLY A 250 -22.02 9.12 -4.40
N ALA A 251 -22.32 7.95 -4.96
CA ALA A 251 -22.89 6.82 -4.24
C ALA A 251 -21.80 6.04 -3.48
N GLU A 252 -22.19 5.47 -2.34
CA GLU A 252 -21.36 4.52 -1.59
C GLU A 252 -21.57 3.12 -2.19
N PRO A 253 -20.50 2.42 -2.60
CA PRO A 253 -20.61 1.07 -3.11
C PRO A 253 -20.88 0.07 -1.99
N PHE A 254 -21.70 -0.94 -2.27
CA PHE A 254 -21.98 -2.06 -1.37
C PHE A 254 -21.53 -3.39 -1.97
N VAL A 255 -21.28 -4.38 -1.11
CA VAL A 255 -21.01 -5.76 -1.55
C VAL A 255 -22.23 -6.28 -2.33
N GLY A 256 -21.98 -6.82 -3.52
CA GLY A 256 -23.01 -7.23 -4.47
C GLY A 256 -23.41 -6.17 -5.49
N ASP A 257 -22.93 -4.94 -5.38
CA ASP A 257 -23.14 -3.95 -6.43
C ASP A 257 -22.28 -4.27 -7.66
N TYR A 258 -22.84 -4.03 -8.84
CA TYR A 258 -22.10 -4.05 -10.07
C TYR A 258 -21.33 -2.76 -10.23
N ILE A 259 -20.02 -2.86 -10.47
CA ILE A 259 -19.13 -1.72 -10.61
C ILE A 259 -18.29 -1.84 -11.88
N THR A 260 -18.11 -0.72 -12.56
CA THR A 260 -17.07 -0.54 -13.57
C THR A 260 -15.98 0.33 -12.98
N THR A 261 -14.73 -0.12 -13.11
CA THR A 261 -13.54 0.58 -12.61
C THR A 261 -12.55 0.83 -13.73
N CYS A 262 -12.03 2.05 -13.75
CA CYS A 262 -11.15 2.60 -14.75
C CYS A 262 -9.95 3.24 -14.05
N GLY A 263 -8.74 2.98 -14.55
CA GLY A 263 -7.54 3.62 -14.02
C GLY A 263 -6.28 2.89 -14.42
N ASN A 264 -5.20 3.23 -13.72
CA ASN A 264 -3.89 2.66 -13.97
C ASN A 264 -3.72 1.33 -13.23
N THR A 265 -3.42 0.27 -13.99
CA THR A 265 -3.08 -1.03 -13.42
C THR A 265 -1.58 -1.19 -13.26
N ILE A 266 -1.17 -1.72 -12.11
CA ILE A 266 0.24 -2.00 -11.79
C ILE A 266 0.37 -3.41 -11.24
N ILE A 267 1.61 -3.91 -11.19
CA ILE A 267 1.96 -5.11 -10.43
C ILE A 267 2.39 -4.64 -9.04
N TYR A 268 1.59 -4.93 -8.02
CA TYR A 268 1.84 -4.42 -6.68
C TYR A 268 2.55 -5.44 -5.80
N GLY A 269 3.75 -5.07 -5.31
CA GLY A 269 4.61 -6.00 -4.56
C GLY A 269 4.05 -6.46 -3.21
N ASN A 270 3.24 -5.62 -2.55
CA ASN A 270 2.62 -5.96 -1.26
C ASN A 270 1.33 -6.80 -1.42
N ASP A 271 0.86 -6.99 -2.65
CA ASP A 271 -0.30 -7.82 -2.97
C ASP A 271 0.15 -9.00 -3.83
N GLU A 272 1.18 -9.69 -3.33
CA GLU A 272 1.78 -10.87 -3.97
C GLU A 272 2.20 -10.66 -5.43
N HIS A 273 2.62 -9.45 -5.84
CA HIS A 273 2.88 -9.15 -7.25
C HIS A 273 1.69 -9.44 -8.19
N ALA A 274 0.46 -9.35 -7.68
CA ALA A 274 -0.74 -9.38 -8.47
C ALA A 274 -0.96 -8.06 -9.21
N ARG A 275 -1.76 -8.12 -10.28
CA ARG A 275 -2.19 -6.92 -10.98
C ARG A 275 -3.37 -6.29 -10.23
N VAL A 276 -3.23 -5.01 -9.90
CA VAL A 276 -4.22 -4.23 -9.13
C VAL A 276 -4.42 -2.86 -9.78
N TYR A 277 -5.54 -2.20 -9.50
CA TYR A 277 -5.70 -0.78 -9.82
C TYR A 277 -5.06 0.08 -8.74
N TRP A 278 -4.13 0.96 -9.14
CA TRP A 278 -3.40 1.86 -8.26
C TRP A 278 -3.21 3.24 -8.92
N PHE A 279 -4.16 4.15 -8.86
CA PHE A 279 -5.48 4.06 -8.21
C PHE A 279 -6.60 3.95 -9.25
N VAL A 280 -7.80 3.58 -8.79
CA VAL A 280 -9.01 3.81 -9.59
C VAL A 280 -9.21 5.31 -9.76
N GLU A 281 -9.34 5.75 -11.01
CA GLU A 281 -9.53 7.15 -11.39
C GLU A 281 -10.98 7.45 -11.73
N HIS A 282 -11.67 6.48 -12.34
CA HIS A 282 -13.09 6.58 -12.67
C HIS A 282 -13.84 5.33 -12.24
N SER A 283 -15.06 5.51 -11.75
CA SER A 283 -15.92 4.41 -11.34
C SER A 283 -17.40 4.72 -11.48
N ALA A 284 -18.18 3.70 -11.86
CA ALA A 284 -19.64 3.79 -11.90
C ALA A 284 -20.30 2.51 -11.39
N LEU A 285 -21.46 2.70 -10.76
CA LEU A 285 -22.31 1.61 -10.30
C LEU A 285 -23.43 1.33 -11.32
N HIS A 286 -23.74 0.05 -11.50
CA HIS A 286 -24.68 -0.44 -12.52
C HIS A 286 -25.87 -1.20 -11.92
N GLY A 287 -26.20 -0.92 -10.65
CA GLY A 287 -27.20 -1.64 -9.88
C GLY A 287 -26.57 -2.71 -9.00
N ALA A 288 -27.42 -3.57 -8.43
CA ALA A 288 -27.01 -4.63 -7.51
C ALA A 288 -27.41 -6.00 -8.05
N SER A 289 -26.59 -7.00 -7.75
CA SER A 289 -26.93 -8.38 -8.03
C SER A 289 -28.13 -8.84 -7.20
N MET A 290 -28.94 -9.71 -7.79
CA MET A 290 -30.10 -10.31 -7.13
C MET A 290 -29.73 -11.59 -6.36
N ALA A 291 -28.47 -12.02 -6.37
CA ALA A 291 -28.11 -13.22 -5.63
C ALA A 291 -28.31 -13.03 -4.10
N PRO A 292 -28.61 -14.12 -3.38
CA PRO A 292 -28.81 -14.06 -1.93
C PRO A 292 -27.60 -13.45 -1.20
N ALA A 293 -27.87 -12.56 -0.26
CA ALA A 293 -26.84 -11.98 0.60
C ALA A 293 -26.04 -13.09 1.32
N GLY A 294 -24.71 -12.99 1.26
CA GLY A 294 -23.79 -13.96 1.88
C GLY A 294 -23.34 -15.10 0.96
N GLN A 295 -23.80 -15.14 -0.29
CA GLN A 295 -23.22 -16.00 -1.31
C GLN A 295 -21.96 -15.34 -1.90
N GLN A 296 -20.86 -16.09 -2.03
CA GLN A 296 -19.67 -15.58 -2.72
C GLN A 296 -20.00 -15.41 -4.22
N TRP A 297 -19.51 -14.31 -4.79
CA TRP A 297 -19.84 -13.95 -6.16
C TRP A 297 -18.99 -14.74 -7.16
N ILE A 298 -19.64 -15.17 -8.24
CA ILE A 298 -19.02 -15.93 -9.32
C ILE A 298 -19.08 -15.09 -10.61
N HIS A 299 -18.11 -15.24 -11.50
CA HIS A 299 -18.03 -14.50 -12.77
C HIS A 299 -19.29 -14.61 -13.65
N ALA A 300 -20.02 -15.72 -13.52
CA ALA A 300 -21.25 -15.93 -14.28
C ALA A 300 -22.33 -14.87 -13.99
N ASP A 301 -22.31 -14.26 -12.79
CA ASP A 301 -23.26 -13.22 -12.41
C ASP A 301 -23.02 -11.89 -13.17
N PRO A 302 -21.82 -11.27 -13.12
CA PRO A 302 -21.54 -10.09 -13.92
C PRO A 302 -21.55 -10.39 -15.43
N ASP A 303 -21.21 -11.60 -15.89
CA ASP A 303 -21.30 -11.97 -17.32
C ASP A 303 -22.75 -11.94 -17.85
N GLN A 304 -23.74 -12.22 -16.99
CA GLN A 304 -25.15 -12.24 -17.38
C GLN A 304 -25.83 -10.88 -17.21
N ASN A 305 -25.39 -10.08 -16.24
CA ASN A 305 -26.09 -8.87 -15.82
C ASN A 305 -25.41 -7.56 -16.27
N LEU A 306 -24.13 -7.59 -16.65
CA LEU A 306 -23.42 -6.41 -17.14
C LEU A 306 -23.23 -6.43 -18.67
N PRO A 307 -23.48 -5.31 -19.37
CA PRO A 307 -23.13 -5.17 -20.78
C PRO A 307 -21.62 -5.30 -21.01
N LEU A 308 -21.21 -5.94 -22.11
CA LEU A 308 -19.79 -6.11 -22.44
C LEU A 308 -19.07 -4.77 -22.74
N ASP A 309 -19.83 -3.76 -23.18
CA ASP A 309 -19.34 -2.44 -23.59
C ASP A 309 -19.32 -1.40 -22.44
N THR A 310 -19.69 -1.79 -21.22
CA THR A 310 -19.82 -0.87 -20.07
C THR A 310 -18.54 -0.04 -19.86
N CYS A 311 -17.38 -0.66 -20.06
CA CYS A 311 -16.07 -0.03 -19.95
C CYS A 311 -15.79 1.07 -20.98
N GLN A 312 -16.28 0.96 -22.21
CA GLN A 312 -15.95 1.92 -23.28
C GLN A 312 -16.55 3.30 -23.04
N SER A 313 -17.63 3.38 -22.26
CA SER A 313 -18.36 4.61 -22.02
C SER A 313 -17.78 5.50 -20.92
N LEU A 314 -17.07 4.89 -19.96
CA LEU A 314 -16.66 5.56 -18.71
C LEU A 314 -15.22 6.08 -18.72
N CYS A 315 -14.44 5.60 -19.67
CA CYS A 315 -13.00 5.63 -19.61
C CYS A 315 -12.53 6.56 -20.74
N PRO A 316 -12.18 7.84 -20.46
CA PRO A 316 -11.82 8.83 -21.48
C PRO A 316 -10.40 8.56 -22.02
N GLY A 317 -10.26 7.49 -22.79
CA GLY A 317 -9.01 7.07 -23.41
C GLY A 317 -9.33 6.12 -24.56
N ASN A 318 -8.44 6.03 -25.55
CA ASN A 318 -8.55 5.04 -26.61
C ASN A 318 -8.13 3.70 -26.04
N PHE A 319 -8.93 3.13 -25.14
CA PHE A 319 -8.68 1.82 -24.56
C PHE A 319 -8.65 0.85 -25.72
N THR A 320 -7.51 0.21 -25.92
CA THR A 320 -7.43 -1.04 -26.68
C THR A 320 -8.09 -2.10 -25.81
N GLY A 321 -9.40 -1.94 -25.55
CA GLY A 321 -10.25 -3.04 -25.16
C GLY A 321 -9.94 -4.15 -26.14
N ILE A 322 -9.61 -5.32 -25.60
CA ILE A 322 -9.23 -6.55 -26.30
C ILE A 322 -9.84 -6.48 -27.69
N GLN A 323 -9.02 -6.12 -28.69
CA GLN A 323 -9.51 -6.11 -30.07
C GLN A 323 -10.07 -7.50 -30.28
N ASP A 324 -11.36 -7.58 -30.64
CA ASP A 324 -12.01 -8.85 -30.94
C ASP A 324 -11.00 -9.73 -31.67
N PRO A 325 -10.70 -10.94 -31.18
CA PRO A 325 -9.72 -11.80 -31.83
C PRO A 325 -10.08 -11.82 -33.31
N PRO A 326 -9.17 -11.42 -34.22
CA PRO A 326 -9.50 -11.03 -35.58
C PRO A 326 -10.43 -12.08 -36.15
N GLY A 327 -11.70 -11.71 -36.30
CA GLY A 327 -12.75 -12.65 -36.65
C GLY A 327 -12.29 -13.42 -37.86
N GLY A 328 -12.14 -14.74 -37.70
CA GLY A 328 -11.91 -15.69 -38.78
C GLY A 328 -13.11 -15.68 -39.70
N GLY A 329 -13.21 -14.64 -40.52
CA GLY A 329 -14.21 -14.45 -41.56
C GLY A 329 -13.84 -15.30 -42.77
N ASP A 330 -13.79 -16.61 -42.61
CA ASP A 330 -13.84 -17.55 -43.73
C ASP A 330 -15.30 -17.64 -44.21
N GLY A 331 -15.76 -16.58 -44.87
CA GLY A 331 -16.96 -16.63 -45.68
C GLY A 331 -16.72 -17.56 -46.88
N PRO A 332 -17.67 -18.45 -47.25
CA PRO A 332 -17.48 -19.36 -48.37
C PRO A 332 -17.36 -18.56 -49.68
N ALA A 333 -16.25 -18.77 -50.36
CA ALA A 333 -15.97 -18.20 -51.67
C ALA A 333 -17.15 -18.48 -52.63
N GLY A 334 -17.77 -17.39 -53.10
CA GLY A 334 -18.77 -17.44 -54.16
C GLY A 334 -18.19 -18.12 -55.40
N GLY A 335 -18.89 -19.15 -55.88
CA GLY A 335 -18.61 -19.79 -57.15
C GLY A 335 -18.83 -18.83 -58.34
N PRO A 336 -18.14 -19.06 -59.47
CA PRO A 336 -18.26 -18.20 -60.65
C PRO A 336 -19.59 -18.41 -61.38
N PRO A 337 -20.13 -17.36 -62.03
CA PRO A 337 -21.37 -17.47 -62.79
C PRO A 337 -21.17 -18.30 -64.06
N ARG A 338 -22.12 -19.19 -64.34
CA ARG A 338 -22.44 -19.73 -65.67
C ARG A 338 -23.88 -19.38 -65.98
#